data_AF-A0A1F6KLM0-F1
#
_entry.id   AF-A0A1F6KLM0-F1
#
_cell.length_a   1.000
_cell.length_b   1.000
_cell.length_c   1.000
_cell.angle_alpha   90.00
_cell.angle_beta   90.00
_cell.angle_gamma   90.00
#
_symmetry.space_group_name_H-M   'P 1'
#
loop_
_entity.id
_entity.type
_entity.pdbx_description
1 polymer ?
#
loop_
_entity_poly.entity_id
_entity_poly.type
_entity_poly.pdbx_seq_one_letter_code
_entity_poly.pdbx_strand_id
1 'polypeptide(L)'
;MRLFNQSLTITLALLFVLIIISTPLSTYMTQILGFVILVSVIFIIIKKRQKKDEELFMGSNPEVFVIITSLLLAVFLTGGSNSGLFFLLYFLLFGIVFLYEPATVFVLLLGLILVFSQSLSEGDLLLNLIKLGSLALLSPVSFFFGREFAKREMLEKKIKDKTGQIIEDAQTLREQTNNEEVIDEIDDIAEKAEELREEAEKE
;
A
#
# COMPACT_ATOMS: atom_id res chain seq x y z
N MET A 1 -5.12 -8.57 12.26
CA MET A 1 -6.19 -7.55 12.07
C MET A 1 -5.87 -6.56 10.96
N ARG A 2 -4.60 -6.25 10.67
CA ARG A 2 -4.19 -5.32 9.60
C ARG A 2 -4.76 -5.69 8.22
N LEU A 3 -4.56 -6.94 7.77
CA LEU A 3 -5.20 -7.50 6.56
C LEU A 3 -6.71 -7.26 6.48
N PHE A 4 -7.41 -7.53 7.59
CA PHE A 4 -8.87 -7.42 7.62
C PHE A 4 -9.30 -5.97 7.41
N ASN A 5 -8.69 -5.03 8.14
CA ASN A 5 -9.00 -3.60 8.00
C ASN A 5 -8.67 -3.08 6.60
N GLN A 6 -7.53 -3.48 6.05
CA GLN A 6 -7.10 -3.12 4.69
C GLN A 6 -8.05 -3.66 3.62
N SER A 7 -8.41 -4.94 3.73
CA SER A 7 -9.38 -5.59 2.83
C SER A 7 -10.76 -4.96 2.95
N LEU A 8 -11.18 -4.60 4.17
CA LEU A 8 -12.43 -3.90 4.42
C LEU A 8 -12.42 -2.51 3.76
N THR A 9 -11.32 -1.75 3.87
CA THR A 9 -11.18 -0.45 3.21
C THR A 9 -11.31 -0.55 1.70
N ILE A 10 -10.62 -1.51 1.06
CA ILE A 10 -10.72 -1.74 -0.38
C ILE A 10 -12.15 -2.12 -0.76
N THR A 11 -12.75 -3.05 -0.03
CA THR A 11 -14.12 -3.51 -0.26
C THR A 11 -15.12 -2.35 -0.14
N LEU A 12 -14.98 -1.50 0.88
CA LEU A 12 -15.82 -0.32 1.06
C LEU A 12 -15.67 0.68 -0.08
N ALA A 13 -14.44 0.94 -0.55
CA ALA A 13 -14.21 1.83 -1.69
C ALA A 13 -14.88 1.30 -2.97
N LEU A 14 -14.73 0.00 -3.24
CA LEU A 14 -15.36 -0.67 -4.37
C LEU A 14 -16.88 -0.67 -4.29
N LEU A 15 -17.44 -1.00 -3.13
CA LEU A 15 -18.89 -0.98 -2.91
C LEU A 15 -19.45 0.45 -3.05
N PHE A 16 -18.74 1.45 -2.52
CA PHE A 16 -19.14 2.84 -2.65
C PHE A 16 -19.24 3.26 -4.11
N VAL A 17 -18.21 2.95 -4.92
CA VAL A 17 -18.23 3.18 -6.37
C VAL A 17 -19.35 2.38 -7.05
N LEU A 18 -19.50 1.09 -6.73
CA LEU A 18 -20.52 0.22 -7.31
C LEU A 18 -21.94 0.77 -7.08
N ILE A 19 -22.22 1.24 -5.85
CA ILE A 19 -23.50 1.86 -5.51
C ILE A 19 -23.72 3.13 -6.34
N ILE A 20 -22.69 3.96 -6.52
CA ILE A 20 -22.82 5.20 -7.31
C ILE A 20 -23.16 4.87 -8.77
N ILE A 21 -22.43 3.95 -9.40
CA ILE A 21 -22.64 3.63 -10.82
C ILE A 21 -23.94 2.87 -11.07
N SER A 22 -24.40 2.05 -10.11
CA SER A 22 -25.60 1.21 -10.25
C SER A 22 -26.91 1.93 -9.93
N THR A 23 -26.86 3.14 -9.39
CA THR A 23 -28.04 3.88 -8.91
C THR A 23 -28.17 5.24 -9.61
N PRO A 24 -29.29 5.97 -9.45
CA PRO A 24 -29.45 7.31 -10.02
C PRO A 24 -28.39 8.34 -9.55
N LEU A 25 -27.59 8.00 -8.53
CA LEU A 25 -26.44 8.77 -8.06
C LEU A 25 -25.37 8.96 -9.16
N SER A 26 -25.34 8.10 -10.18
CA SER A 26 -24.43 8.21 -11.33
C SER A 26 -24.56 9.56 -12.06
N THR A 27 -25.74 10.18 -12.04
CA THR A 27 -25.99 11.54 -12.58
C THR A 27 -25.16 12.61 -11.86
N TYR A 28 -24.80 12.36 -10.60
CA TYR A 28 -24.03 13.27 -9.75
C TYR A 28 -22.57 12.84 -9.58
N MET A 29 -22.09 11.92 -10.41
CA MET A 29 -20.76 11.30 -10.24
C MET A 29 -19.62 12.33 -10.26
N THR A 30 -19.71 13.37 -11.09
CA THR A 30 -18.72 14.47 -11.13
C THR A 30 -18.70 15.24 -9.81
N GLN A 31 -19.88 15.55 -9.26
CA GLN A 31 -20.02 16.26 -7.99
C GLN A 31 -19.52 15.41 -6.83
N ILE A 32 -19.81 14.10 -6.84
CA ILE A 32 -19.33 13.16 -5.83
C ILE A 32 -17.80 13.06 -5.88
N LEU A 33 -17.20 12.93 -7.07
CA LEU A 33 -15.75 12.93 -7.24
C LEU A 33 -15.12 14.22 -6.68
N GLY A 34 -15.69 15.38 -7.04
CA GLY A 34 -15.25 16.67 -6.51
C GLY A 34 -15.34 16.74 -4.98
N PHE A 35 -16.41 16.20 -4.39
CA PHE A 35 -16.58 16.12 -2.95
C PHE A 35 -15.53 15.22 -2.29
N VAL A 36 -15.26 14.04 -2.84
CA VAL A 36 -14.23 13.12 -2.33
C VAL A 36 -12.84 13.78 -2.32
N ILE A 37 -12.47 14.46 -3.41
CA ILE A 37 -11.20 15.19 -3.52
C ILE A 37 -11.16 16.34 -2.49
N LEU A 38 -12.24 17.11 -2.37
CA LEU A 38 -12.31 18.22 -1.42
C LEU A 38 -12.12 17.74 0.02
N VAL A 39 -12.81 16.67 0.42
CA VAL A 39 -12.66 16.06 1.75
C VAL A 39 -11.23 15.58 1.98
N SER A 40 -10.60 14.97 0.96
CA SER A 40 -9.20 14.54 1.04
C SER A 40 -8.24 15.70 1.28
N VAL A 41 -8.40 16.81 0.54
CA VAL A 41 -7.56 18.02 0.71
C VAL A 41 -7.74 18.59 2.12
N ILE A 42 -8.98 18.70 2.61
CA ILE A 42 -9.24 19.16 3.99
C ILE A 42 -8.56 18.24 5.01
N PHE A 43 -8.68 16.92 4.83
CA PHE A 43 -8.06 15.94 5.71
C PHE A 43 -6.53 16.11 5.76
N ILE A 44 -5.89 16.28 4.61
CA ILE A 44 -4.43 16.51 4.50
C ILE A 44 -4.03 17.81 5.23
N ILE A 45 -4.79 18.89 5.05
CA ILE A 45 -4.52 20.18 5.70
C ILE A 45 -4.63 20.04 7.24
N ILE A 46 -5.65 19.35 7.73
CA ILE A 46 -5.84 19.13 9.17
C ILE A 46 -4.69 18.28 9.73
N LYS A 47 -4.33 17.19 9.07
CA LYS A 47 -3.25 16.29 9.50
C LYS A 47 -1.91 17.03 9.58
N LYS A 48 -1.58 17.84 8.58
CA LYS A 48 -0.36 18.66 8.55
C LYS A 48 -0.31 19.70 9.68
N ARG A 49 -1.46 20.27 10.07
CA ARG A 49 -1.53 21.24 11.18
C ARG A 49 -1.33 20.60 12.55
N GLN A 50 -1.61 19.30 12.70
CA GLN A 50 -1.47 18.59 13.96
C GLN A 50 -0.03 18.17 14.30
N LYS A 51 0.98 18.56 13.49
CA LYS A 51 2.40 18.19 13.66
C LYS A 51 2.62 16.70 13.92
N LYS A 52 1.73 15.85 13.41
CA LYS A 52 2.05 14.44 13.24
C LYS A 52 2.93 14.40 12.01
N ASP A 53 4.24 14.24 12.21
CA ASP A 53 5.23 13.95 11.16
C ASP A 53 4.99 12.55 10.55
N GLU A 54 3.73 12.18 10.35
CA GLU A 54 3.38 11.05 9.52
C GLU A 54 3.46 11.54 8.08
N GLU A 55 4.43 11.01 7.33
CA GLU A 55 4.57 11.31 5.92
C GLU A 55 3.24 11.07 5.19
N LEU A 56 2.90 11.98 4.28
CA LEU A 56 1.69 11.85 3.47
C LEU A 56 1.87 10.66 2.53
N PHE A 57 0.78 9.93 2.26
CA PHE A 57 0.78 8.75 1.38
C PHE A 57 1.52 7.52 1.91
N MET A 58 1.66 7.37 3.24
CA MET A 58 2.15 6.14 3.88
C MET A 58 1.17 4.94 3.80
N GLY A 59 0.12 5.03 2.99
CA GLY A 59 -0.85 3.94 2.84
C GLY A 59 -1.82 3.85 4.01
N SER A 60 -2.25 4.98 4.57
CA SER A 60 -3.31 4.96 5.58
C SER A 60 -4.66 4.59 4.96
N ASN A 61 -5.56 3.99 5.74
CA ASN A 61 -6.86 3.53 5.24
C ASN A 61 -7.68 4.64 4.54
N PRO A 62 -7.79 5.88 5.07
CA PRO A 62 -8.52 6.94 4.40
C PRO A 62 -7.88 7.37 3.07
N GLU A 63 -6.55 7.41 2.99
CA GLU A 63 -5.83 7.78 1.76
C GLU A 63 -6.09 6.75 0.65
N VAL A 64 -5.94 5.46 0.98
CA VAL A 64 -6.19 4.37 0.02
C VAL A 64 -7.64 4.35 -0.42
N PHE A 65 -8.59 4.57 0.49
CA PHE A 65 -10.01 4.69 0.15
C PHE A 65 -10.25 5.81 -0.88
N VAL A 66 -9.69 7.00 -0.64
CA VAL A 66 -9.81 8.14 -1.55
C VAL A 66 -9.16 7.84 -2.90
N ILE A 67 -7.96 7.26 -2.92
CA ILE A 67 -7.24 6.93 -4.16
C ILE A 67 -8.06 5.97 -5.01
N ILE A 68 -8.51 4.85 -4.45
CA ILE A 68 -9.30 3.84 -5.17
C ILE A 68 -10.61 4.45 -5.67
N THR A 69 -11.34 5.14 -4.78
CA THR A 69 -12.63 5.75 -5.12
C THR A 69 -12.49 6.79 -6.22
N SER A 70 -11.57 7.74 -6.05
CA SER A 70 -11.37 8.85 -7.01
C SER A 70 -10.94 8.32 -8.37
N LEU A 71 -10.03 7.35 -8.39
CA LEU A 71 -9.55 6.76 -9.63
C LEU A 71 -10.67 6.02 -10.36
N LEU A 72 -11.44 5.20 -9.66
CA LEU A 72 -12.54 4.47 -10.28
C LEU A 72 -13.64 5.40 -10.78
N LEU A 73 -14.06 6.39 -9.99
CA LEU A 73 -15.04 7.38 -10.44
C LEU A 73 -14.53 8.15 -11.68
N ALA A 74 -13.26 8.51 -11.73
CA ALA A 74 -12.66 9.14 -12.91
C ALA A 74 -12.69 8.23 -14.15
N VAL A 75 -12.40 6.94 -13.98
CA VAL A 75 -12.48 5.93 -15.06
C VAL A 75 -13.91 5.80 -15.57
N PHE A 76 -14.91 5.67 -14.68
CA PHE A 76 -16.32 5.58 -15.10
C PHE A 76 -16.85 6.88 -15.74
N LEU A 77 -16.44 8.06 -15.25
CA LEU A 77 -16.78 9.36 -15.86
C LEU A 77 -16.25 9.49 -17.29
N THR A 78 -15.16 8.80 -17.62
CA THR A 78 -14.48 8.90 -18.91
C THR A 78 -14.73 7.70 -19.83
N GLY A 79 -15.73 6.87 -19.52
CA GLY A 79 -16.17 5.77 -20.39
C GLY A 79 -15.86 4.35 -19.87
N GLY A 80 -15.66 4.18 -18.56
CA GLY A 80 -15.59 2.86 -17.92
C GLY A 80 -14.45 2.00 -18.49
N SER A 81 -14.77 0.80 -18.96
CA SER A 81 -13.77 -0.11 -19.57
C SER A 81 -13.11 0.46 -20.83
N ASN A 82 -13.76 1.41 -21.51
CA ASN A 82 -13.23 2.08 -22.71
C ASN A 82 -12.50 3.38 -22.40
N SER A 83 -12.41 3.77 -21.13
CA SER A 83 -11.70 4.96 -20.70
C SER A 83 -10.20 4.88 -21.03
N GLY A 84 -9.66 5.99 -21.55
CA GLY A 84 -8.21 6.19 -21.67
C GLY A 84 -7.48 6.20 -20.32
N LEU A 85 -8.19 6.28 -19.19
CA LEU A 85 -7.63 6.20 -17.84
C LEU A 85 -7.64 4.77 -17.27
N PHE A 86 -8.25 3.79 -17.95
CA PHE A 86 -8.36 2.43 -17.45
C PHE A 86 -7.00 1.80 -17.11
N PHE A 87 -5.95 2.14 -17.88
CA PHE A 87 -4.60 1.61 -17.64
C PHE A 87 -4.04 1.97 -16.26
N LEU A 88 -4.54 3.03 -15.62
CA LEU A 88 -4.15 3.39 -14.25
C LEU A 88 -4.55 2.31 -13.23
N LEU A 89 -5.52 1.44 -13.54
CA LEU A 89 -5.89 0.32 -12.69
C LEU A 89 -4.81 -0.77 -12.65
N TYR A 90 -3.98 -0.89 -13.70
CA TYR A 90 -2.79 -1.74 -13.67
C TYR A 90 -1.79 -1.22 -12.63
N PHE A 91 -1.54 0.10 -12.64
CA PHE A 91 -0.70 0.75 -11.64
C PHE A 91 -1.31 0.69 -10.24
N LEU A 92 -2.64 0.74 -10.11
CA LEU A 92 -3.31 0.60 -8.82
C LEU A 92 -3.08 -0.80 -8.21
N LEU A 93 -3.21 -1.87 -9.01
CA LEU A 93 -2.90 -3.24 -8.58
C LEU A 93 -1.45 -3.39 -8.13
N PHE A 94 -0.52 -2.68 -8.78
CA PHE A 94 0.88 -2.70 -8.38
C PHE A 94 1.16 -1.81 -7.18
N GLY A 95 0.54 -0.63 -7.09
CA GLY A 95 0.74 0.32 -6.00
C GLY A 95 0.19 -0.20 -4.68
N ILE A 96 -0.95 -0.90 -4.69
CA ILE A 96 -1.60 -1.36 -3.46
C ILE A 96 -0.75 -2.34 -2.66
N VAL A 97 0.12 -3.13 -3.31
CA VAL A 97 0.95 -4.14 -2.62
C VAL A 97 2.16 -3.53 -1.90
N PHE A 98 2.48 -2.26 -2.16
CA PHE A 98 3.49 -1.50 -1.43
C PHE A 98 2.88 -0.75 -0.24
N LEU A 99 1.61 -0.37 -0.35
CA LEU A 99 0.90 0.33 0.73
C LEU A 99 0.31 -0.66 1.75
N TYR A 100 -0.23 -1.77 1.27
CA TYR A 100 -0.93 -2.79 2.05
C TYR A 100 -0.25 -4.15 1.95
N GLU A 101 -0.73 -5.09 2.77
CA GLU A 101 -0.22 -6.45 2.70
C GLU A 101 -0.51 -7.10 1.33
N PRO A 102 0.42 -7.89 0.77
CA PRO A 102 0.35 -8.31 -0.64
C PRO A 102 -0.94 -9.05 -1.01
N ALA A 103 -1.53 -9.80 -0.08
CA ALA A 103 -2.76 -10.55 -0.29
C ALA A 103 -3.97 -9.65 -0.65
N THR A 104 -3.95 -8.37 -0.29
CA THR A 104 -5.06 -7.45 -0.58
C THR A 104 -5.23 -7.16 -2.08
N VAL A 105 -4.21 -7.46 -2.89
CA VAL A 105 -4.28 -7.35 -4.36
C VAL A 105 -5.39 -8.23 -4.95
N PHE A 106 -5.64 -9.40 -4.36
CA PHE A 106 -6.69 -10.30 -4.84
C PHE A 106 -8.08 -9.78 -4.47
N VAL A 107 -8.22 -9.12 -3.31
CA VAL A 107 -9.47 -8.43 -2.93
C VAL A 107 -9.76 -7.30 -3.91
N LEU A 108 -8.75 -6.50 -4.25
CA LEU A 108 -8.87 -5.46 -5.25
C LEU A 108 -9.24 -6.06 -6.62
N LEU A 109 -8.55 -7.10 -7.08
CA LEU A 109 -8.84 -7.75 -8.37
C LEU A 109 -10.30 -8.23 -8.46
N LEU A 110 -10.76 -9.02 -7.47
CA LEU A 110 -12.13 -9.52 -7.45
C LEU A 110 -13.14 -8.38 -7.43
N GLY A 111 -12.83 -7.33 -6.66
CA GLY A 111 -13.56 -6.09 -6.65
C GLY A 111 -13.67 -5.40 -8.00
N LEU A 112 -12.55 -5.24 -8.70
CA LEU A 112 -12.51 -4.63 -10.02
C LEU A 112 -13.31 -5.46 -11.03
N ILE A 113 -13.18 -6.78 -11.01
CA ILE A 113 -13.98 -7.67 -11.86
C ILE A 113 -15.47 -7.45 -11.62
N LEU A 114 -15.90 -7.36 -10.35
CA LEU A 114 -17.30 -7.10 -10.00
C LEU A 114 -17.76 -5.70 -10.45
N VAL A 115 -16.97 -4.67 -10.18
CA VAL A 115 -17.31 -3.28 -10.54
C VAL A 115 -17.42 -3.12 -12.07
N PHE A 116 -16.47 -3.67 -12.83
CA PHE A 116 -16.46 -3.58 -14.29
C PHE A 116 -17.38 -4.60 -14.99
N SER A 117 -17.98 -5.53 -14.26
CA SER A 117 -19.02 -6.43 -14.80
C SER A 117 -20.20 -5.67 -15.39
N GLN A 118 -20.50 -4.47 -14.90
CA GLN A 118 -21.56 -3.62 -15.42
C GLN A 118 -21.20 -2.88 -16.72
N SER A 119 -19.91 -2.59 -16.94
CA SER A 119 -19.41 -1.92 -18.15
C SER A 119 -18.97 -2.91 -19.23
N LEU A 120 -18.96 -4.22 -18.92
CA LEU A 120 -18.54 -5.28 -19.84
C LEU A 120 -19.36 -5.31 -21.13
N SER A 121 -20.68 -5.06 -21.04
CA SER A 121 -21.59 -5.02 -22.19
C SER A 121 -21.49 -3.75 -23.04
N GLU A 122 -20.69 -2.77 -22.62
CA GLU A 122 -20.53 -1.49 -23.32
C GLU A 122 -19.35 -1.57 -24.30
N GLY A 123 -19.65 -1.57 -25.59
CA GLY A 123 -18.65 -1.59 -26.66
C GLY A 123 -18.18 -2.99 -27.04
N ASP A 124 -16.87 -3.15 -27.25
CA ASP A 124 -16.28 -4.42 -27.69
C ASP A 124 -16.02 -5.35 -26.50
N LEU A 125 -16.87 -6.39 -26.39
CA LEU A 125 -16.79 -7.41 -25.35
C LEU A 125 -15.39 -8.05 -25.28
N LEU A 126 -14.79 -8.40 -26.41
CA LEU A 126 -13.51 -9.10 -26.44
C LEU A 126 -12.39 -8.21 -25.90
N LEU A 127 -12.35 -6.94 -26.31
CA LEU A 127 -11.38 -5.98 -25.79
C LEU A 127 -11.56 -5.74 -24.28
N ASN A 128 -12.79 -5.66 -23.79
CA ASN A 128 -13.09 -5.51 -22.36
C ASN A 128 -12.65 -6.73 -21.55
N LEU A 129 -12.90 -7.94 -22.06
CA LEU A 129 -12.44 -9.20 -21.47
C LEU A 129 -10.91 -9.28 -21.43
N ILE A 130 -10.21 -8.83 -22.47
CA ILE A 130 -8.75 -8.78 -22.50
C ILE A 130 -8.21 -7.82 -21.43
N LYS A 131 -8.82 -6.64 -21.28
CA LYS A 131 -8.44 -5.65 -20.25
C LYS A 131 -8.65 -6.15 -18.82
N LEU A 132 -9.72 -6.92 -18.56
CA LEU A 132 -9.93 -7.55 -17.25
C LEU A 132 -9.00 -8.75 -17.04
N GLY A 133 -8.76 -9.52 -18.10
CA GLY A 133 -7.81 -10.63 -18.08
C GLY A 133 -6.38 -10.17 -17.80
N SER A 134 -5.96 -9.03 -18.35
CA SER A 134 -4.63 -8.46 -18.07
C SER A 134 -4.49 -8.01 -16.61
N LEU A 135 -5.54 -7.45 -15.98
CA LEU A 135 -5.56 -7.20 -14.53
C LEU A 135 -5.36 -8.49 -13.73
N ALA A 136 -6.06 -9.56 -14.12
CA ALA A 136 -5.95 -10.85 -13.46
C ALA A 136 -4.54 -11.46 -13.60
N LEU A 137 -3.90 -11.33 -14.76
CA LEU A 137 -2.52 -11.78 -15.00
C LEU A 137 -1.48 -10.93 -14.26
N LEU A 138 -1.76 -9.65 -14.03
CA LEU A 138 -0.86 -8.77 -13.29
C LEU A 138 -0.91 -9.07 -11.78
N SER A 139 -2.06 -9.46 -11.25
CA SER A 139 -2.26 -9.68 -9.82
C SER A 139 -1.26 -10.63 -9.12
N PRO A 140 -0.86 -11.78 -9.68
CA PRO A 140 0.09 -12.68 -9.04
C PRO A 140 1.49 -12.07 -9.07
N VAL A 141 1.83 -11.38 -10.16
CA VAL A 141 3.11 -10.66 -10.30
C VAL A 141 3.19 -9.59 -9.21
N SER A 142 2.17 -8.74 -9.09
CA SER A 142 2.09 -7.74 -8.02
C SER A 142 2.19 -8.37 -6.63
N PHE A 143 1.50 -9.49 -6.40
CA PHE A 143 1.58 -10.23 -5.15
C PHE A 143 3.01 -10.67 -4.82
N PHE A 144 3.73 -11.25 -5.79
CA PHE A 144 5.11 -11.69 -5.59
C PHE A 144 6.04 -10.53 -5.25
N PHE A 145 5.92 -9.41 -5.96
CA PHE A 145 6.72 -8.20 -5.68
C PHE A 145 6.42 -7.63 -4.30
N GLY A 146 5.14 -7.47 -3.94
CA GLY A 146 4.76 -7.00 -2.62
C GLY A 146 5.25 -7.92 -1.51
N ARG A 147 5.20 -9.24 -1.72
CA ARG A 147 5.68 -10.21 -0.74
C ARG A 147 7.19 -10.13 -0.54
N GLU A 148 7.96 -9.95 -1.61
CA GLU A 148 9.41 -9.81 -1.50
C GLU A 148 9.78 -8.48 -0.84
N PHE A 149 9.07 -7.40 -1.16
CA PHE A 149 9.24 -6.10 -0.51
C PHE A 149 8.95 -6.17 1.00
N ALA A 150 7.79 -6.71 1.38
CA ALA A 150 7.42 -6.88 2.79
C ALA A 150 8.39 -7.80 3.55
N LYS A 151 8.95 -8.81 2.87
CA LYS A 151 9.95 -9.70 3.47
C LYS A 151 11.26 -8.97 3.74
N ARG A 152 11.71 -8.09 2.84
CA ARG A 152 12.92 -7.26 3.04
C ARG A 152 12.75 -6.32 4.24
N GLU A 153 11.63 -5.59 4.30
CA GLU A 153 11.32 -4.70 5.42
C GLU A 153 11.32 -5.45 6.78
N MET A 154 10.76 -6.67 6.81
CA MET A 154 10.80 -7.51 8.02
C MET A 154 12.22 -7.96 8.39
N LEU A 155 13.07 -8.25 7.39
CA LEU A 155 14.45 -8.67 7.63
C LEU A 155 15.30 -7.50 8.12
N GLU A 156 15.20 -6.33 7.51
CA GLU A 156 15.85 -5.09 7.95
C GLU A 156 15.48 -4.76 9.40
N LYS A 157 14.19 -4.79 9.72
CA LYS A 157 13.74 -4.58 11.10
C LYS A 157 14.32 -5.60 12.06
N LYS A 158 14.37 -6.88 11.67
CA LYS A 158 14.93 -7.93 12.50
C LYS A 158 16.45 -7.79 12.68
N ILE A 159 17.16 -7.31 11.67
CA ILE A 159 18.59 -6.97 11.77
C ILE A 159 18.75 -5.87 12.79
N LYS A 160 18.01 -4.77 12.65
CA LYS A 160 18.02 -3.62 13.58
C LYS A 160 17.72 -4.01 15.03
N ASP A 161 16.69 -4.82 15.24
CA ASP A 161 16.32 -5.28 16.59
C ASP A 161 17.43 -6.15 17.20
N LYS A 162 18.05 -7.03 16.39
CA LYS A 162 19.14 -7.92 16.86
C LYS A 162 20.45 -7.20 17.08
N THR A 163 20.85 -6.29 16.21
CA THR A 163 22.07 -5.50 16.38
C THR A 163 21.94 -4.59 17.59
N GLY A 164 20.76 -3.99 17.82
CA GLY A 164 20.46 -3.25 19.04
C GLY A 164 20.65 -4.09 20.31
N GLN A 165 20.15 -5.33 20.33
CA GLN A 165 20.36 -6.26 21.46
C GLN A 165 21.84 -6.62 21.64
N ILE A 166 22.57 -6.90 20.56
CA ILE A 166 24.01 -7.23 20.63
C ILE A 166 24.80 -6.06 21.23
N ILE A 167 24.47 -4.82 20.89
CA ILE A 167 25.15 -3.63 21.42
C ILE A 167 24.85 -3.45 22.92
N GLU A 168 23.60 -3.66 23.34
CA GLU A 168 23.22 -3.61 24.76
C GLU A 168 23.91 -4.72 25.59
N ASP A 169 23.93 -5.93 25.06
CA ASP A 169 24.62 -7.07 25.69
C ASP A 169 26.14 -6.84 25.76
N ALA A 170 26.75 -6.31 24.70
CA ALA A 170 28.17 -5.96 24.65
C ALA A 170 28.51 -4.91 25.72
N GLN A 171 27.72 -3.84 25.85
CA GLN A 171 27.92 -2.82 26.90
C GLN A 171 27.84 -3.43 28.30
N THR A 172 26.86 -4.31 28.53
CA THR A 172 26.69 -4.99 29.82
C THR A 172 27.89 -5.89 30.15
N LEU A 173 28.40 -6.65 29.18
CA LEU A 173 29.57 -7.51 29.34
C LEU A 173 30.85 -6.70 29.59
N ARG A 174 31.00 -5.56 28.91
CA ARG A 174 32.11 -4.63 29.08
C ARG A 174 32.18 -4.09 30.51
N GLU A 175 31.05 -3.78 31.12
CA GLU A 175 30.98 -3.33 32.52
C GLU A 175 31.31 -4.42 33.56
N GLN A 176 31.16 -5.70 33.17
CA GLN A 176 31.35 -6.85 34.07
C GLN A 176 32.77 -7.45 33.98
N THR A 177 33.56 -7.04 32.99
CA THR A 177 34.89 -7.61 32.72
C THR A 177 36.00 -6.59 33.00
N ASN A 178 37.11 -7.05 33.57
CA ASN A 178 38.31 -6.23 33.81
C ASN A 178 39.51 -6.69 32.96
N ASN A 179 39.28 -7.62 32.03
CA ASN A 179 40.32 -8.11 31.13
C ASN A 179 40.33 -7.24 29.86
N GLU A 180 41.41 -6.48 29.65
CA GLU A 180 41.58 -5.58 28.49
C GLU A 180 41.41 -6.32 27.15
N GLU A 181 41.94 -7.53 27.01
CA GLU A 181 41.82 -8.31 25.75
C GLU A 181 40.36 -8.64 25.43
N VAL A 182 39.55 -8.91 26.47
CA VAL A 182 38.11 -9.20 26.31
C VAL A 182 37.32 -7.92 26.07
N ILE A 183 37.75 -6.78 26.61
CA ILE A 183 37.12 -5.48 26.35
C ILE A 183 37.30 -5.10 24.88
N ASP A 184 38.51 -5.27 24.33
CA ASP A 184 38.79 -5.00 22.92
C ASP A 184 37.93 -5.88 22.00
N GLU A 185 37.80 -7.19 22.30
CA GLU A 185 36.92 -8.08 21.54
C GLU A 185 35.43 -7.69 21.62
N ILE A 186 34.97 -7.20 22.77
CA ILE A 186 33.59 -6.74 22.96
C ILE A 186 33.34 -5.45 22.18
N ASP A 187 34.27 -4.50 22.22
CA ASP A 187 34.18 -3.23 21.50
C ASP A 187 34.17 -3.49 19.97
N ASP A 188 34.98 -4.44 19.46
CA ASP A 188 34.95 -4.91 18.07
C ASP A 188 33.60 -5.49 17.64
N ILE A 189 32.94 -6.25 18.53
CA ILE A 189 31.62 -6.84 18.26
C ILE A 189 30.54 -5.75 18.22
N ALA A 190 30.60 -4.79 19.15
CA ALA A 190 29.67 -3.67 19.20
C ALA A 190 29.80 -2.77 17.95
N GLU A 191 31.04 -2.49 17.53
CA GLU A 191 31.31 -1.71 16.31
C GLU A 191 30.73 -2.40 15.06
N LYS A 192 31.02 -3.69 14.86
CA LYS A 192 30.46 -4.47 13.73
C LYS A 192 28.93 -4.54 13.75
N ALA A 193 28.33 -4.61 14.94
CA ALA A 193 26.88 -4.61 15.07
C ALA A 193 26.27 -3.25 14.67
N GLU A 194 26.92 -2.14 15.02
CA GLU A 194 26.49 -0.79 14.62
C GLU A 194 26.69 -0.57 13.11
N GLU A 195 27.80 -1.05 12.53
CA GLU A 195 28.02 -1.02 11.07
C GLU A 195 26.88 -1.73 10.31
N LEU A 196 26.55 -2.96 10.71
CA LEU A 196 25.44 -3.73 10.10
C LEU A 196 24.08 -3.04 10.28
N ARG A 197 23.90 -2.32 11.38
CA ARG A 197 22.68 -1.55 11.64
C ARG A 197 22.60 -0.32 10.74
N GLU A 198 23.70 0.39 10.53
CA GLU A 198 23.75 1.52 9.60
C GLU A 198 23.57 1.08 8.15
N GLU A 199 24.15 -0.05 7.75
CA GLU A 199 23.95 -0.62 6.41
C GLU A 199 22.47 -0.93 6.15
N ALA A 200 21.78 -1.51 7.13
CA ALA A 200 20.35 -1.79 7.05
C ALA A 200 19.47 -0.52 7.01
N GLU A 201 20.00 0.67 7.35
CA GLU A 201 19.29 1.95 7.23
C GLU A 201 19.54 2.66 5.88
N LYS A 202 20.50 2.18 5.08
CA LYS A 202 20.91 2.79 3.80
C LYS A 202 20.34 2.09 2.56
N GLU A 203 19.80 0.87 2.68
CA GLU A 203 19.10 0.13 1.61
C GLU A 203 17.59 0.42 1.55
#